data_AF-A0A6L6XAP7-F1
#
_entry.id   AF-A0A6L6XAP7-F1
#
_cell.length_a   1.000
_cell.length_b   1.000
_cell.length_c   1.000
_cell.angle_alpha   90.00
_cell.angle_beta   90.00
_cell.angle_gamma   90.00
#
_symmetry.space_group_name_H-M   'P 1'
#
loop_
_entity.id
_entity.type
_entity.pdbx_description
1 polymer ?
#
loop_
_entity_poly.entity_id
_entity_poly.type
_entity_poly.pdbx_seq_one_letter_code
_entity_poly.pdbx_strand_id
1 'polypeptide(L)' 'MKLPDGFRLHDWRASKITNDLDSHENPVEVSANARHHSPGYTMTRYGRRRAEGAKKLAASSAARIGLSSLV' A
#
# COMPACT_ATOMS: atom_id res chain seq x y z
N MET A 1 -19.68 -8.17 -2.49
CA MET A 1 -18.40 -7.61 -3.01
C MET A 1 -18.08 -8.33 -4.31
N LYS A 2 -18.10 -7.63 -5.45
CA LYS A 2 -17.68 -8.19 -6.75
C LYS A 2 -16.23 -7.76 -6.99
N LEU A 3 -15.35 -8.70 -7.35
CA LEU A 3 -13.98 -8.37 -7.76
C LEU A 3 -14.00 -7.66 -9.13
N PRO A 4 -13.00 -6.82 -9.44
CA PRO A 4 -12.86 -6.23 -10.77
C PRO A 4 -12.80 -7.32 -11.84
N ASP A 5 -13.42 -7.05 -12.99
CA ASP A 5 -13.33 -7.96 -14.13
C ASP A 5 -11.85 -8.05 -14.58
N GLY A 6 -11.33 -9.28 -14.68
CA GLY A 6 -9.93 -9.54 -15.00
C GLY A 6 -8.96 -9.63 -13.81
N PHE A 7 -9.45 -9.59 -12.56
CA PHE A 7 -8.62 -9.85 -11.37
C PHE A 7 -7.95 -11.24 -11.45
N ARG A 8 -6.62 -11.26 -11.32
CA ARG A 8 -5.79 -12.46 -11.40
C ARG A 8 -5.19 -12.80 -10.04
N LEU A 9 -4.69 -14.03 -9.91
CA LEU A 9 -3.96 -14.48 -8.72
C LEU A 9 -2.78 -13.55 -8.37
N HIS A 10 -2.09 -13.01 -9.38
CA HIS A 10 -1.01 -12.05 -9.18
C HIS A 10 -1.48 -10.75 -8.51
N ASP A 11 -2.71 -10.31 -8.77
CA ASP A 11 -3.29 -9.12 -8.16
C ASP A 11 -3.62 -9.35 -6.69
N TRP A 12 -4.09 -10.57 -6.35
CA TRP A 12 -4.27 -10.97 -4.96
C TRP A 12 -2.95 -10.99 -4.19
N ARG A 13 -1.91 -11.60 -4.78
CA ARG A 13 -0.57 -11.61 -4.17
C ARG A 13 -0.03 -10.20 -3.98
N ALA A 14 -0.17 -9.33 -4.98
CA ALA A 14 0.25 -7.94 -4.88
C ALA A 14 -0.51 -7.20 -3.77
N SER A 15 -1.83 -7.40 -3.68
CA SER A 15 -2.69 -6.79 -2.66
C SER A 15 -2.30 -7.23 -1.24
N LYS A 16 -2.02 -8.52 -1.05
CA LYS A 16 -1.53 -9.03 0.24
C LYS A 16 -0.24 -8.31 0.66
N ILE A 17 0.78 -8.31 -0.22
CA ILE A 17 2.09 -7.71 0.08
C ILE A 17 1.94 -6.21 0.41
N THR A 18 1.08 -5.48 -0.30
CA THR A 18 0.84 -4.06 0.02
C THR A 18 0.14 -3.89 1.36
N ASN A 19 -0.86 -4.73 1.66
CA ASN A 19 -1.60 -4.63 2.92
C ASN A 19 -0.72 -4.95 4.14
N ASP A 20 0.15 -5.95 4.02
CA ASP A 20 1.10 -6.33 5.07
C ASP A 20 2.06 -5.15 5.36
N LEU A 21 2.59 -4.51 4.31
CA LEU A 21 3.45 -3.31 4.45
C LEU A 21 2.69 -2.08 4.97
N ASP A 22 1.44 -1.89 4.56
CA ASP A 22 0.58 -0.80 5.03
C ASP A 22 0.19 -1.01 6.50
N SER A 23 0.06 -2.26 6.94
CA SER A 23 -0.14 -2.67 8.33
C SER A 23 1.12 -2.56 9.19
N HIS A 24 2.21 -2.02 8.62
CA HIS A 24 3.51 -1.85 9.29
C HIS A 24 4.18 -3.16 9.69
N GLU A 25 3.90 -4.27 9.00
CA GLU A 25 4.65 -5.50 9.18
C GLU A 25 6.12 -5.33 8.79
N ASN A 26 7.00 -6.18 9.35
CA ASN A 26 8.43 -6.13 9.10
C ASN A 26 8.72 -6.39 7.61
N PRO A 27 9.34 -5.44 6.87
CA PRO A 27 9.62 -5.61 5.45
C PRO A 27 10.48 -6.83 5.11
N VAL A 28 11.34 -7.27 6.03
CA VAL A 28 12.16 -8.48 5.85
C VAL A 28 11.27 -9.72 5.86
N GLU A 29 10.32 -9.80 6.80
CA GLU A 29 9.39 -10.91 6.92
C GLU A 29 8.39 -10.93 5.76
N VAL A 30 7.83 -9.77 5.40
CA VAL A 30 6.96 -9.64 4.23
C VAL A 30 7.67 -10.09 2.96
N SER A 31 8.95 -9.70 2.81
CA SER A 31 9.78 -10.13 1.68
C SER A 31 10.01 -11.64 1.66
N ALA A 32 10.29 -12.25 2.81
CA ALA A 32 10.50 -13.68 2.93
C ALA A 32 9.22 -14.47 2.64
N ASN A 33 8.09 -14.02 3.19
CA ASN A 33 6.75 -14.58 2.94
C ASN A 33 6.36 -14.47 1.46
N ALA A 34 6.73 -13.36 0.81
CA ALA A 34 6.56 -13.17 -0.61
C ALA A 34 7.57 -13.95 -1.46
N ARG A 35 8.56 -14.63 -0.85
CA ARG A 35 9.67 -15.33 -1.52
C ARG A 35 10.43 -14.43 -2.49
N HIS A 36 10.65 -13.18 -2.11
CA HIS A 36 11.49 -12.27 -2.87
C HIS A 36 12.95 -12.43 -2.48
N HIS A 37 13.83 -12.31 -3.48
CA HIS A 37 15.27 -12.46 -3.31
C HIS A 37 15.89 -11.37 -2.41
N SER A 38 15.20 -10.25 -2.19
CA SER A 38 15.66 -9.19 -1.29
C SER A 38 14.50 -8.36 -0.72
N PRO A 39 14.61 -7.89 0.54
CA PRO A 39 13.67 -6.92 1.10
C PRO A 39 13.64 -5.60 0.30
N GLY A 40 14.77 -5.20 -0.27
CA GLY A 40 14.87 -4.02 -1.14
C GLY A 40 13.98 -4.12 -2.38
N TYR A 41 13.88 -5.30 -3.00
CA TYR A 41 12.95 -5.54 -4.11
C TYR A 41 11.49 -5.34 -3.67
N THR A 42 11.12 -5.93 -2.53
CA THR A 42 9.78 -5.81 -1.95
C THR A 42 9.42 -4.35 -1.67
N MET A 43 10.31 -3.62 -1.00
CA MET A 43 10.10 -2.21 -0.66
C MET A 43 10.05 -1.30 -1.90
N THR A 44 10.88 -1.56 -2.91
CA THR A 44 10.89 -0.75 -4.13
C THR A 44 9.62 -0.93 -4.95
N ARG A 45 9.10 -2.16 -5.04
CA ARG A 45 7.90 -2.50 -5.82
C ARG A 45 6.61 -2.14 -5.10
N TYR A 46 6.52 -2.44 -3.81
CA TYR A 46 5.27 -2.40 -3.05
C TYR A 46 5.24 -1.29 -2.01
N GLY A 47 6.40 -0.91 -1.45
CA GLY A 47 6.52 0.19 -0.48
C GLY A 47 6.25 1.58 -1.06
N ARG A 48 6.32 1.78 -2.38
CA ARG A 48 5.97 3.07 -3.03
C ARG A 48 4.52 3.50 -2.76
N ARG A 49 3.59 2.54 -2.63
CA ARG A 49 2.19 2.85 -2.31
C ARG A 49 2.01 3.38 -0.89
N ARG A 50 2.95 3.17 0.03
CA ARG A 50 2.93 3.79 1.36
C ARG A 50 3.07 5.30 1.29
N ALA A 51 3.94 5.82 0.42
CA ALA A 51 4.09 7.26 0.23
C ALA A 51 2.83 7.88 -0.39
N GLU A 52 2.25 7.23 -1.39
CA GLU A 52 0.99 7.69 -2.01
C GLU A 52 -0.22 7.50 -1.09
N GLY A 53 -0.26 6.44 -0.29
CA GLY A 53 -1.27 6.20 0.74
C GLY A 53 -1.20 7.25 1.85
N ALA A 54 0.01 7.59 2.32
CA ALA A 54 0.24 8.69 3.25
C ALA A 54 -0.20 10.04 2.65
N LYS A 55 0.14 10.32 1.39
CA LYS A 55 -0.34 11.52 0.68
C LYS A 55 -1.86 11.53 0.57
N LYS A 56 -2.50 10.39 0.27
CA LYS A 56 -3.96 10.27 0.18
C LYS A 56 -4.62 10.48 1.55
N LEU A 57 -4.05 9.95 2.63
CA LEU A 57 -4.51 10.18 4.01
C LEU A 57 -4.34 11.66 4.41
N ALA A 58 -3.21 12.28 4.06
CA ALA A 58 -2.97 13.70 4.29
C ALA A 58 -3.94 14.59 3.49
N ALA A 59 -4.18 14.26 2.22
CA ALA A 59 -5.14 14.98 1.37
C ALA A 59 -6.59 14.82 1.88
N SER A 60 -6.93 13.66 2.46
CA SER A 60 -8.24 13.43 3.06
C SER A 60 -8.39 14.01 4.48
N SER A 61 -7.31 14.51 5.10
CA SER A 61 -7.38 15.26 6.36
C SER A 61 -7.75 16.73 6.15
N ALA A 62 -7.42 17.33 5.00
CA ALA A 62 -7.75 18.73 4.71
C ALA A 62 -9.26 19.03 4.79
N ALA A 63 -10.10 18.07 4.36
CA ALA A 63 -11.56 18.15 4.49
C ALA A 63 -12.06 17.94 5.94
N ARG A 64 -11.28 17.27 6.81
CA ARG A 64 -11.64 17.04 8.23
C ARG A 64 -11.15 18.14 9.16
N ILE A 65 -10.09 18.88 8.79
CA ILE A 65 -9.51 19.98 9.57
C ILE A 65 -10.19 21.32 9.26
N GLY A 66 -11.22 21.34 8.39
CA GLY A 66 -11.97 22.55 8.09
C GLY A 66 -11.18 23.62 7.34
N LEU A 67 -10.07 23.25 6.68
CA LEU A 67 -9.22 24.17 5.92
C LEU A 67 -9.82 24.56 4.56
N SER A 68 -10.99 24.01 4.21
CA SER A 68 -11.68 24.26 2.94
C SER A 68 -12.20 25.69 2.76
N SER A 69 -12.14 26.53 3.79
CA SER A 69 -12.58 27.94 3.75
C SER A 69 -11.43 28.95 3.63
N LEU A 70 -10.18 28.51 3.53
CA LEU A 70 -9.00 29.39 3.51
C LEU A 70 -8.35 29.55 2.11
N VAL A 71 -9.06 29.18 1.04
CA VAL A 71 -8.69 29.49 -0.36
C VAL A 71 -9.82 30.25 -1.03
#